data_AF-A0AAD3HAY5-F1
#
_entry.id   AF-A0AAD3HAY5-F1
#
_cell.length_a   1.000
_cell.length_b   1.000
_cell.length_c   1.000
_cell.angle_alpha   90.00
_cell.angle_beta   90.00
_cell.angle_gamma   90.00
#
_symmetry.space_group_name_H-M   'P 1'
#
loop_
_entity.id
_entity.type
_entity.pdbx_description
1 polymer ?
#
loop_
_entity_poly.entity_id
_entity_poly.type
_entity_poly.pdbx_seq_one_letter_code
_entity_poly.pdbx_strand_id
1 'polypeptide(L)'
;MTESEHRYEAMVEFLNCFPTVSNNPESIYDLGDGVALFEAFSDLSQEYFDASVLATDTSGNWALKGNNLRKLLRNLESYYHSELNKTNIDFEYLSDNLTNIARQPEENAECIGIFVEMLVAACVTCPNKGRYIQWIMEMTSENQVTMKEVIEISMSKLEDHDGADIESSMENGNLDESYMSDDDDVHFEGEEEMNGLFRNAMQNLDSATEGMDVTIASHSEHSNDGILNNSMNDSALRKERDALKAALAEAKRELATQKTNAETAAEDAETTQTKLRALATDLQERLEERQKELNDSTEKLLQTQRTLDDAEAKINDLTEKNVTLEDELDIANAKAQQLKKAEATVVAYRKKLEGAGMMNQTLSDLENQSAKYLSQIVELEMETKKIPELQKLVDDTSRELHMCEKEKNAMAEKVTAKTAEVAQLKTELSASMNAKKMMEEEVQNLRSLQDSEHPDVESDLNIAGLSLTSAQSMSDVKEKIMRLEIENKSLKKKLESEASASKVAPTADESVVKSMEAEIERLQAELKKKEAASAKLASDKDKLEAYTKKTLSKFQEKYLVALQECKAKLKEKHDKIEALELRSAAEKSNQKKEEKLLSSTIYELGLSLMQQKLKGAQ
;
A
#
# COMPACT_ATOMS: atom_id res chain seq x y z
N MET A 1 28.42 -12.71 13.71
CA MET A 1 28.32 -11.35 13.16
C MET A 1 27.08 -10.68 13.72
N THR A 2 27.11 -9.37 13.87
CA THR A 2 25.92 -8.57 14.13
C THR A 2 25.06 -8.45 12.86
N GLU A 3 23.77 -8.15 12.99
CA GLU A 3 22.87 -7.94 11.85
C GLU A 3 23.40 -6.87 10.87
N SER A 4 24.06 -5.83 11.40
CA SER A 4 24.73 -4.80 10.61
C SER A 4 25.94 -5.30 9.83
N GLU A 5 26.71 -6.25 10.38
CA GLU A 5 27.87 -6.82 9.67
C GLU A 5 27.44 -7.68 8.47
N HIS A 6 26.39 -8.49 8.61
CA HIS A 6 25.82 -9.25 7.48
C HIS A 6 25.32 -8.32 6.38
N ARG A 7 24.66 -7.21 6.76
CA ARG A 7 24.22 -6.17 5.82
C ARG A 7 25.39 -5.52 5.07
N TYR A 8 26.48 -5.22 5.76
CA TYR A 8 27.67 -4.63 5.13
C TYR A 8 28.41 -5.61 4.22
N GLU A 9 28.47 -6.89 4.59
CA GLU A 9 29.04 -7.94 3.73
C GLU A 9 28.25 -8.07 2.42
N ALA A 10 26.92 -8.12 2.49
CA ALA A 10 26.06 -8.17 1.31
C ALA A 10 26.23 -6.92 0.42
N MET A 11 26.32 -5.72 1.01
CA MET A 11 26.57 -4.46 0.30
C MET A 11 27.92 -4.46 -0.45
N VAL A 12 28.97 -5.00 0.17
CA VAL A 12 30.31 -5.11 -0.43
C VAL A 12 30.32 -6.15 -1.56
N GLU A 13 29.70 -7.32 -1.38
CA GLU A 13 29.57 -8.32 -2.45
C GLU A 13 28.81 -7.75 -3.66
N PHE A 14 27.74 -6.97 -3.42
CA PHE A 14 27.01 -6.30 -4.50
C PHE A 14 27.88 -5.28 -5.25
N LEU A 15 28.65 -4.45 -4.53
CA LEU A 15 29.59 -3.50 -5.14
C LEU A 15 30.67 -4.20 -5.97
N ASN A 16 31.14 -5.37 -5.54
CA ASN A 16 32.13 -6.17 -6.27
C ASN A 16 31.58 -6.80 -7.57
N CYS A 17 30.27 -6.71 -7.83
CA CYS A 17 29.68 -7.11 -9.10
C CYS A 17 29.86 -6.05 -10.21
N PHE A 18 30.21 -4.81 -9.85
CA PHE A 18 30.35 -3.71 -10.81
C PHE A 18 31.69 -3.80 -11.55
N PRO A 19 31.69 -3.90 -12.90
CA PRO A 19 32.94 -4.00 -13.67
C PRO A 19 33.70 -2.68 -13.73
N THR A 20 33.08 -1.56 -13.38
CA THR A 20 33.69 -0.22 -13.36
C THR A 20 34.53 0.03 -12.10
N VAL A 21 34.36 -0.77 -11.05
CA VAL A 21 35.11 -0.64 -9.81
C VAL A 21 36.52 -1.18 -10.04
N SER A 22 37.51 -0.29 -9.95
CA SER A 22 38.91 -0.60 -10.24
C SER A 22 39.58 -1.37 -9.10
N ASN A 23 39.23 -1.01 -7.86
CA ASN A 23 39.74 -1.62 -6.64
C ASN A 23 38.57 -2.16 -5.82
N ASN A 24 38.41 -3.48 -5.83
CA ASN A 24 37.33 -4.14 -5.11
C ASN A 24 37.48 -3.95 -3.60
N PRO A 25 36.48 -3.33 -2.92
CA PRO A 25 36.48 -3.21 -1.45
C PRO A 25 36.42 -4.59 -0.80
N GLU A 26 37.21 -4.80 0.27
CA GLU A 26 37.11 -5.99 1.12
C GLU A 26 36.14 -5.74 2.28
N SER A 27 36.01 -4.48 2.70
CA SER A 27 35.09 -4.05 3.76
C SER A 27 34.35 -2.77 3.38
N ILE A 28 33.21 -2.53 4.04
CA ILE A 28 32.44 -1.30 3.89
C ILE A 28 33.28 -0.05 4.22
N TYR A 29 34.28 -0.19 5.10
CA TYR A 29 35.18 0.91 5.49
C TYR A 29 36.06 1.40 4.35
N ASP A 30 36.36 0.54 3.36
CA ASP A 30 37.19 0.87 2.21
C ASP A 30 36.51 1.89 1.30
N LEU A 31 35.18 2.03 1.39
CA LEU A 31 34.38 3.01 0.65
C LEU A 31 34.47 4.43 1.24
N GLY A 32 35.15 4.61 2.37
CA GLY A 32 35.24 5.90 3.08
C GLY A 32 36.01 6.99 2.33
N ASP A 33 36.66 6.68 1.20
CA ASP A 33 37.26 7.68 0.30
C ASP A 33 36.35 8.12 -0.86
N GLY A 34 35.20 7.44 -1.02
CA GLY A 34 34.21 7.70 -2.06
C GLY A 34 34.61 7.27 -3.46
N VAL A 35 35.78 6.68 -3.70
CA VAL A 35 36.27 6.37 -5.06
C VAL A 35 35.50 5.18 -5.65
N ALA A 36 35.48 4.04 -4.95
CA ALA A 36 34.79 2.84 -5.43
C ALA A 36 33.27 3.06 -5.59
N LEU A 37 32.66 3.85 -4.71
CA LEU A 37 31.25 4.25 -4.83
C LEU A 37 31.02 5.06 -6.11
N PHE A 38 31.86 6.04 -6.37
CA PHE A 38 31.75 6.90 -7.55
C PHE A 38 31.98 6.12 -8.85
N GLU A 39 32.94 5.18 -8.84
CA GLU A 39 33.15 4.23 -9.95
C GLU A 39 31.93 3.34 -10.18
N ALA A 40 31.28 2.86 -9.13
CA ALA A 40 30.04 2.09 -9.27
C ALA A 40 28.90 2.95 -9.85
N PHE A 41 28.73 4.19 -9.39
CA PHE A 41 27.76 5.13 -9.97
C PHE A 41 28.07 5.50 -11.44
N SER A 42 29.33 5.40 -11.88
CA SER A 42 29.69 5.65 -13.28
C SER A 42 29.12 4.62 -14.26
N ASP A 43 28.83 3.38 -13.82
CA ASP A 43 28.12 2.37 -14.66
C ASP A 43 26.65 2.75 -14.88
N LEU A 44 26.05 3.54 -13.97
CA LEU A 44 24.68 4.05 -14.12
C LEU A 44 24.64 5.25 -15.07
N SER A 45 25.50 6.25 -14.85
CA SER A 45 25.58 7.42 -15.71
C SER A 45 26.97 8.04 -15.71
N GLN A 46 27.66 7.90 -16.84
CA GLN A 46 28.97 8.50 -17.07
C GLN A 46 28.90 10.04 -17.17
N GLU A 47 27.74 10.61 -17.50
CA GLU A 47 27.54 12.05 -17.58
C GLU A 47 27.60 12.72 -16.20
N TYR A 48 26.99 12.10 -15.19
CA TYR A 48 26.99 12.60 -13.82
C TYR A 48 28.21 12.14 -13.02
N PHE A 49 28.73 10.94 -13.30
CA PHE A 49 29.78 10.32 -12.51
C PHE A 49 31.02 9.97 -13.35
N ASP A 50 31.77 11.00 -13.75
CA ASP A 50 33.10 10.83 -14.36
C ASP A 50 34.21 10.61 -13.31
N ALA A 51 34.59 9.35 -13.12
CA ALA A 51 35.61 8.95 -12.14
C ALA A 51 37.00 9.56 -12.42
N SER A 52 37.28 10.06 -13.64
CA SER A 52 38.55 10.71 -13.97
C SER A 52 38.79 12.01 -13.20
N VAL A 53 37.73 12.59 -12.63
CA VAL A 53 37.75 13.85 -11.87
C VAL A 53 38.12 13.64 -10.39
N LEU A 54 38.23 12.39 -9.93
CA LEU A 54 38.55 12.06 -8.55
C LEU A 54 40.06 11.94 -8.29
N ALA A 55 40.45 12.22 -7.05
CA ALA A 55 41.79 11.91 -6.57
C ALA A 55 41.83 10.42 -6.17
N THR A 56 42.63 9.61 -6.85
CA THR A 56 42.72 8.16 -6.62
C THR A 56 43.76 7.78 -5.56
N ASP A 57 44.84 8.56 -5.41
CA ASP A 57 45.83 8.36 -4.34
C ASP A 57 45.45 9.13 -3.08
N THR A 58 44.47 8.61 -2.34
CA THR A 58 43.94 9.23 -1.11
C THR A 58 44.66 8.78 0.17
N SER A 59 45.77 8.05 0.03
CA SER A 59 46.56 7.40 1.09
C SER A 59 46.71 8.25 2.37
N GLY A 60 45.83 8.02 3.35
CA GLY A 60 45.81 8.72 4.65
C GLY A 60 45.35 10.18 4.64
N ASN A 61 45.01 10.76 3.49
CA ASN A 61 44.62 12.16 3.36
C ASN A 61 43.10 12.33 3.44
N TRP A 62 42.57 12.42 4.67
CA TRP A 62 41.14 12.61 4.94
C TRP A 62 40.52 13.83 4.24
N ALA A 63 41.31 14.87 3.92
CA ALA A 63 40.80 16.03 3.20
C ALA A 63 40.51 15.71 1.72
N LEU A 64 41.34 14.89 1.07
CA LEU A 64 41.08 14.39 -0.29
C LEU A 64 39.88 13.44 -0.30
N LYS A 65 39.81 12.51 0.66
CA LYS A 65 38.65 11.62 0.86
C LYS A 65 37.36 12.43 1.03
N GLY A 66 37.35 13.42 1.91
CA GLY A 66 36.19 14.29 2.12
C GLY A 66 35.83 15.12 0.88
N ASN A 67 36.80 15.53 0.06
CA ASN A 67 36.52 16.22 -1.20
C ASN A 67 35.89 15.29 -2.25
N ASN A 68 36.38 14.06 -2.38
CA ASN A 68 35.78 13.05 -3.25
C ASN A 68 34.34 12.76 -2.82
N LEU A 69 34.10 12.51 -1.52
CA LEU A 69 32.76 12.29 -0.97
C LEU A 69 31.82 13.49 -1.19
N ARG A 70 32.30 14.72 -1.08
CA ARG A 70 31.48 15.92 -1.35
C ARG A 70 31.11 16.03 -2.83
N LYS A 71 32.02 15.67 -3.74
CA LYS A 71 31.72 15.59 -5.18
C LYS A 71 30.69 14.49 -5.45
N LEU A 72 30.89 13.30 -4.86
CA LEU A 72 29.95 12.19 -4.94
C LEU A 72 28.55 12.64 -4.50
N LEU A 73 28.41 13.20 -3.30
CA LEU A 73 27.12 13.64 -2.76
C LEU A 73 26.44 14.69 -3.66
N ARG A 74 27.18 15.69 -4.15
CA ARG A 74 26.63 16.74 -5.02
C ARG A 74 26.11 16.18 -6.35
N ASN A 75 26.86 15.25 -6.96
CA ASN A 75 26.48 14.65 -8.23
C ASN A 75 25.30 13.68 -8.05
N LEU A 76 25.28 12.97 -6.91
CA LEU A 76 24.18 12.10 -6.51
C LEU A 76 22.90 12.91 -6.27
N GLU A 77 22.97 14.04 -5.57
CA GLU A 77 21.86 14.98 -5.42
C GLU A 77 21.35 15.46 -6.79
N SER A 78 22.24 15.82 -7.71
CA SER A 78 21.86 16.28 -9.04
C SER A 78 21.19 15.17 -9.87
N TYR A 79 21.72 13.94 -9.81
CA TYR A 79 21.20 12.78 -10.52
C TYR A 79 19.82 12.37 -9.99
N TYR A 80 19.64 12.31 -8.67
CA TYR A 80 18.35 11.94 -8.08
C TYR A 80 17.24 12.94 -8.36
N HIS A 81 17.56 14.24 -8.34
CA HIS A 81 16.60 15.28 -8.67
C HIS A 81 16.26 15.34 -10.16
N SER A 82 17.25 15.19 -11.04
CA SER A 82 17.07 15.44 -12.48
C SER A 82 16.68 14.19 -13.27
N GLU A 83 17.28 13.04 -12.96
CA GLU A 83 17.07 11.80 -13.72
C GLU A 83 16.03 10.90 -13.06
N LEU A 84 16.08 10.75 -11.72
CA LEU A 84 15.15 9.88 -11.00
C LEU A 84 13.87 10.60 -10.55
N ASN A 85 13.79 11.93 -10.66
CA ASN A 85 12.69 12.77 -10.17
C ASN A 85 12.32 12.51 -8.70
N LYS A 86 13.34 12.32 -7.84
CA LYS A 86 13.17 12.06 -6.40
C LYS A 86 13.74 13.19 -5.57
N THR A 87 12.86 14.00 -4.98
CA THR A 87 13.20 15.19 -4.18
C THR A 87 13.20 14.96 -2.67
N ASN A 88 12.65 13.84 -2.19
CA ASN A 88 12.39 13.60 -0.76
C ASN A 88 13.54 12.92 0.00
N ILE A 89 14.74 12.91 -0.58
CA ILE A 89 15.92 12.30 0.04
C ILE A 89 16.63 13.32 0.91
N ASP A 90 16.94 12.94 2.15
CA ASP A 90 17.70 13.76 3.10
C ASP A 90 19.21 13.72 2.79
N PHE A 91 19.64 14.57 1.87
CA PHE A 91 21.06 14.78 1.56
C PHE A 91 21.81 15.57 2.64
N GLU A 92 21.10 16.32 3.49
CA GLU A 92 21.69 17.19 4.52
C GLU A 92 22.34 16.34 5.61
N TYR A 93 21.68 15.25 6.02
CA TYR A 93 22.25 14.29 6.97
C TYR A 93 23.60 13.71 6.50
N LEU A 94 23.73 13.37 5.21
CA LEU A 94 24.99 12.87 4.65
C LEU A 94 26.05 13.99 4.57
N SER A 95 25.66 15.19 4.15
CA SER A 95 26.54 16.36 4.03
C SER A 95 27.25 16.68 5.35
N ASP A 96 26.52 16.63 6.46
CA ASP A 96 27.06 16.90 7.80
C ASP A 96 28.09 15.85 8.26
N ASN A 97 27.97 14.62 7.76
CA ASN A 97 28.80 13.49 8.19
C ASN A 97 29.97 13.17 7.26
N LEU A 98 30.11 13.82 6.09
CA LEU A 98 31.19 13.53 5.12
C LEU A 98 32.60 13.62 5.72
N THR A 99 32.82 14.60 6.61
CA THR A 99 34.13 14.79 7.26
C THR A 99 34.43 13.66 8.26
N ASN A 100 33.38 13.14 8.92
CA ASN A 100 33.49 12.04 9.87
C ASN A 100 33.77 10.73 9.14
N ILE A 101 33.06 10.46 8.04
CA ILE A 101 33.31 9.30 7.15
C ILE A 101 34.77 9.29 6.68
N ALA A 102 35.28 10.43 6.22
CA ALA A 102 36.65 10.53 5.72
C ALA A 102 37.74 10.33 6.78
N ARG A 103 37.44 10.60 8.06
CA ARG A 103 38.40 10.52 9.18
C ARG A 103 38.31 9.21 9.95
N GLN A 104 37.10 8.73 10.18
CA GLN A 104 36.78 7.56 11.00
C GLN A 104 35.71 6.72 10.29
N PRO A 105 36.08 6.02 9.20
CA PRO A 105 35.12 5.21 8.44
C PRO A 105 34.53 4.06 9.28
N GLU A 106 35.28 3.52 10.23
CA GLU A 106 34.82 2.47 11.15
C GLU A 106 33.67 2.92 12.07
N GLU A 107 33.75 4.15 12.59
CA GLU A 107 32.73 4.73 13.47
C GLU A 107 31.51 5.26 12.69
N ASN A 108 31.63 5.42 11.36
CA ASN A 108 30.61 6.02 10.50
C ASN A 108 30.13 5.06 9.38
N ALA A 109 30.23 3.75 9.63
CA ALA A 109 29.84 2.70 8.69
C ALA A 109 28.38 2.80 8.23
N GLU A 110 27.49 3.27 9.10
CA GLU A 110 26.08 3.47 8.77
C GLU A 110 25.89 4.51 7.67
N CYS A 111 26.61 5.62 7.72
CA CYS A 111 26.55 6.66 6.68
C CYS A 111 27.11 6.17 5.34
N ILE A 112 28.16 5.33 5.38
CA ILE A 112 28.67 4.67 4.17
C ILE A 112 27.61 3.71 3.60
N GLY A 113 26.96 2.94 4.48
CA GLY A 113 25.86 2.06 4.09
C GLY A 113 24.72 2.80 3.39
N ILE A 114 24.40 4.03 3.82
CA ILE A 114 23.39 4.87 3.14
C ILE A 114 23.81 5.17 1.70
N PHE A 115 25.07 5.51 1.41
CA PHE A 115 25.52 5.69 0.02
C PHE A 115 25.32 4.44 -0.82
N VAL A 116 25.55 3.25 -0.26
CA VAL A 116 25.29 1.98 -0.96
C VAL A 116 23.79 1.75 -1.13
N GLU A 117 22.96 2.03 -0.13
CA GLU A 117 21.49 1.96 -0.27
C GLU A 117 21.00 2.85 -1.41
N MET A 118 21.55 4.06 -1.52
CA MET A 118 21.25 4.95 -2.64
C MET A 118 21.68 4.31 -3.96
N LEU A 119 22.92 3.82 -4.06
CA LEU A 119 23.37 3.13 -5.27
C LEU A 119 22.40 1.99 -5.68
N VAL A 120 22.00 1.15 -4.73
CA VAL A 120 21.03 0.07 -4.94
C VAL A 120 19.69 0.61 -5.43
N ALA A 121 19.17 1.65 -4.78
CA ALA A 121 17.90 2.28 -5.15
C ALA A 121 17.93 2.87 -6.58
N ALA A 122 19.04 3.53 -6.94
CA ALA A 122 19.26 4.01 -8.30
C ALA A 122 19.33 2.86 -9.31
N CYS A 123 20.02 1.77 -8.97
CA CYS A 123 20.12 0.57 -9.81
C CYS A 123 18.76 -0.08 -10.07
N VAL A 124 17.89 -0.20 -9.08
CA VAL A 124 16.56 -0.82 -9.27
C VAL A 124 15.53 0.11 -9.91
N THR A 125 15.79 1.42 -9.90
CA THR A 125 14.90 2.44 -10.50
C THR A 125 15.27 2.77 -11.95
N CYS A 126 16.53 2.56 -12.35
CA CYS A 126 16.98 2.87 -13.71
C CYS A 126 16.37 1.96 -14.81
N PRO A 127 16.40 2.38 -16.09
CA PRO A 127 15.91 1.56 -17.21
C PRO A 127 16.58 0.18 -17.31
N ASN A 128 17.86 0.10 -16.93
CA ASN A 128 18.67 -1.12 -17.01
C ASN A 128 18.60 -1.99 -15.73
N LYS A 129 17.59 -1.79 -14.86
CA LYS A 129 17.43 -2.51 -13.59
C LYS A 129 17.56 -4.03 -13.66
N GLY A 130 17.15 -4.64 -14.78
CA GLY A 130 17.26 -6.09 -14.98
C GLY A 130 18.69 -6.62 -14.84
N ARG A 131 19.70 -5.85 -15.28
CA ARG A 131 21.12 -6.22 -15.16
C ARG A 131 21.57 -6.26 -13.69
N TYR A 132 21.22 -5.22 -12.92
CA TYR A 132 21.60 -5.12 -11.51
C TYR A 132 20.85 -6.13 -10.64
N ILE A 133 19.57 -6.39 -10.94
CA ILE A 133 18.80 -7.44 -10.26
C ILE A 133 19.41 -8.83 -10.54
N GLN A 134 19.86 -9.08 -11.78
CA GLN A 134 20.53 -10.33 -12.13
C GLN A 134 21.81 -10.54 -11.31
N TRP A 135 22.62 -9.50 -11.10
CA TRP A 135 23.80 -9.59 -10.24
C TRP A 135 23.42 -9.97 -8.81
N ILE A 136 22.36 -9.36 -8.26
CA ILE A 136 21.86 -9.74 -6.94
C ILE A 136 21.47 -11.21 -6.91
N MET A 137 20.80 -11.73 -7.95
CA MET A 137 20.43 -13.16 -8.04
C MET A 137 21.61 -14.13 -8.17
N GLU A 138 22.80 -13.65 -8.54
CA GLU A 138 24.02 -14.46 -8.68
C GLU A 138 24.89 -14.45 -7.42
N MET A 139 24.60 -13.56 -6.45
CA MET A 139 25.25 -13.50 -5.14
C MET A 139 24.95 -14.75 -4.30
N THR A 140 25.64 -14.89 -3.16
CA THR A 140 25.34 -15.97 -2.20
C THR A 140 23.89 -15.92 -1.68
N SER A 141 23.27 -17.07 -1.40
CA SER A 141 21.85 -17.14 -0.99
C SER A 141 21.53 -16.37 0.30
N GLU A 142 22.49 -16.25 1.21
CA GLU A 142 22.35 -15.44 2.43
C GLU A 142 22.33 -13.95 2.09
N ASN A 143 23.30 -13.48 1.29
CA ASN A 143 23.38 -12.07 0.90
C ASN A 143 22.27 -11.66 -0.08
N GLN A 144 21.68 -12.59 -0.84
CA GLN A 144 20.47 -12.35 -1.62
C GLN A 144 19.29 -11.89 -0.76
N VAL A 145 19.05 -12.58 0.36
CA VAL A 145 17.96 -12.23 1.28
C VAL A 145 18.22 -10.87 1.90
N THR A 146 19.46 -10.62 2.33
CA THR A 146 19.86 -9.33 2.90
C THR A 146 19.76 -8.20 1.87
N MET A 147 20.20 -8.40 0.62
CA MET A 147 20.07 -7.40 -0.44
C MET A 147 18.61 -7.11 -0.79
N LYS A 148 17.71 -8.12 -0.69
CA LYS A 148 16.27 -7.90 -0.84
C LYS A 148 15.74 -6.94 0.24
N GLU A 149 16.15 -7.13 1.49
CA GLU A 149 15.78 -6.22 2.60
C GLU A 149 16.35 -4.81 2.37
N VAL A 150 17.59 -4.70 1.89
CA VAL A 150 18.21 -3.42 1.52
C VAL A 150 17.43 -2.71 0.40
N ILE A 151 16.98 -3.45 -0.63
CA ILE A 151 16.11 -2.90 -1.68
C ILE A 151 14.79 -2.40 -1.09
N GLU A 152 14.12 -3.20 -0.25
CA GLU A 152 12.84 -2.81 0.37
C GLU A 152 12.98 -1.54 1.21
N ILE A 153 14.03 -1.47 2.03
CA ILE A 153 14.33 -0.28 2.86
C ILE A 153 14.64 0.93 1.98
N SER A 154 15.49 0.76 0.97
CA SER A 154 15.90 1.86 0.10
C SER A 154 14.74 2.40 -0.76
N MET A 155 13.86 1.54 -1.25
CA MET A 155 12.65 1.93 -2.00
C MET A 155 11.59 2.57 -1.10
N SER A 156 11.40 2.07 0.13
CA SER A 156 10.48 2.69 1.10
C SER A 156 10.88 4.13 1.46
N LYS A 157 12.17 4.44 1.39
CA LYS A 157 12.69 5.81 1.56
C LYS A 157 12.49 6.70 0.32
N LEU A 158 12.17 6.11 -0.84
CA LEU A 158 11.92 6.80 -2.12
C LEU A 158 10.43 6.91 -2.48
N GLU A 159 9.53 6.24 -1.76
CA GLU A 159 8.09 6.36 -1.98
C GLU A 159 7.59 7.73 -1.50
N ASP A 160 7.19 8.54 -2.47
CA ASP A 160 6.48 9.78 -2.23
C ASP A 160 5.13 9.44 -1.62
N HIS A 161 4.80 10.08 -0.49
CA HIS A 161 3.47 10.02 0.09
C HIS A 161 2.53 10.81 -0.83
N ASP A 162 2.07 10.20 -1.92
CA ASP A 162 1.09 10.82 -2.81
C ASP A 162 -0.21 11.08 -2.06
N GLY A 163 -0.73 12.31 -2.22
CA GLY A 163 -2.08 12.68 -1.82
C GLY A 163 -2.20 13.90 -0.90
N ALA A 164 -2.00 15.11 -1.44
CA ALA A 164 -2.74 16.30 -1.01
C ALA A 164 -2.60 17.44 -2.05
N ASP A 165 -3.66 17.63 -2.83
CA ASP A 165 -4.20 18.90 -3.32
C ASP A 165 -3.21 20.03 -3.64
N ILE A 166 -2.81 20.15 -4.91
CA ILE A 166 -2.55 21.46 -5.53
C ILE A 166 -3.20 21.48 -6.92
N GLU A 167 -4.53 21.59 -6.90
CA GLU A 167 -5.24 22.30 -7.96
C GLU A 167 -5.40 23.77 -7.56
N SER A 168 -5.33 24.66 -8.54
CA SER A 168 -5.53 26.12 -8.50
C SER A 168 -4.31 27.00 -8.22
N SER A 169 -3.63 27.42 -9.30
CA SER A 169 -3.39 28.85 -9.59
C SER A 169 -2.64 29.02 -10.93
N MET A 170 -3.28 28.64 -12.03
CA MET A 170 -3.02 29.28 -13.32
C MET A 170 -4.25 30.09 -13.69
N GLU A 171 -4.18 31.40 -13.43
CA GLU A 171 -5.06 32.37 -14.06
C GLU A 171 -4.23 33.56 -14.57
N ASN A 172 -4.24 33.69 -15.89
CA ASN A 172 -4.17 34.90 -16.70
C ASN A 172 -3.17 36.01 -16.34
N GLY A 173 -2.15 36.10 -17.19
CA GLY A 173 -1.41 37.33 -17.46
C GLY A 173 -1.15 37.48 -18.96
N ASN A 174 -2.21 37.66 -19.74
CA ASN A 174 -2.14 38.05 -21.14
C ASN A 174 -1.97 39.58 -21.20
N LEU A 175 -0.85 40.08 -21.72
CA LEU A 175 -0.69 41.45 -22.23
C LEU A 175 0.42 41.45 -23.30
N ASP A 176 -0.05 41.23 -24.52
CA ASP A 176 0.39 41.81 -25.80
C ASP A 176 1.19 43.12 -25.66
N GLU A 177 2.32 43.22 -26.36
CA GLU A 177 2.55 44.34 -27.29
C GLU A 177 3.69 44.02 -28.28
N SER A 178 3.30 43.65 -29.51
CA SER A 178 3.76 44.16 -30.81
C SER A 178 5.20 44.69 -30.99
N TYR A 179 5.92 44.21 -32.02
CA TYR A 179 6.42 45.05 -33.12
C TYR A 179 6.90 44.17 -34.31
N MET A 180 6.11 44.23 -35.39
CA MET A 180 6.46 44.18 -36.83
C MET A 180 7.15 42.94 -37.44
N SER A 181 6.33 42.19 -38.18
CA SER A 181 6.67 41.67 -39.52
C SER A 181 7.11 42.80 -40.44
N ASP A 182 8.09 42.53 -41.31
CA ASP A 182 7.99 42.82 -42.73
C ASP A 182 8.87 41.82 -43.51
N ASP A 183 8.29 41.35 -44.61
CA ASP A 183 8.90 40.59 -45.69
C ASP A 183 10.22 41.22 -46.19
N ASP A 184 11.16 40.39 -46.62
CA ASP A 184 11.63 40.52 -48.01
C ASP A 184 12.35 39.24 -48.48
N ASP A 185 11.71 38.61 -49.45
CA ASP A 185 12.24 37.72 -50.46
C ASP A 185 13.20 38.49 -51.38
N VAL A 186 14.52 38.25 -51.29
CA VAL A 186 15.45 38.64 -52.35
C VAL A 186 16.59 37.62 -52.49
N HIS A 187 16.46 36.80 -53.52
CA HIS A 187 17.49 36.42 -54.48
C HIS A 187 18.94 36.21 -53.99
N PHE A 188 19.29 34.93 -53.95
CA PHE A 188 20.54 34.37 -54.47
C PHE A 188 20.96 35.05 -55.79
N GLU A 189 22.06 35.81 -55.76
CA GLU A 189 23.01 36.06 -56.86
C GLU A 189 24.23 36.80 -56.28
N GLY A 190 25.31 36.06 -56.05
CA GLY A 190 26.54 36.58 -55.43
C GLY A 190 27.79 35.86 -55.91
N GLU A 191 27.79 35.40 -57.15
CA GLU A 191 28.95 34.86 -57.86
C GLU A 191 29.18 35.67 -59.16
N GLU A 192 29.59 36.95 -59.09
CA GLU A 192 30.18 37.59 -60.29
C GLU A 192 31.00 38.89 -60.10
N GLU A 193 31.50 39.22 -58.90
CA GLU A 193 32.33 40.44 -58.72
C GLU A 193 33.71 40.21 -58.09
N MET A 194 34.32 39.06 -58.36
CA MET A 194 35.72 38.79 -57.98
C MET A 194 36.54 38.11 -59.09
N ASN A 195 36.13 38.26 -60.35
CA ASN A 195 36.87 37.77 -61.54
C ASN A 195 37.05 38.82 -62.66
N GLY A 196 36.64 40.07 -62.45
CA GLY A 196 36.80 41.16 -63.44
C GLY A 196 38.13 41.92 -63.39
N LEU A 197 38.83 41.89 -62.26
CA LEU A 197 40.03 42.72 -62.05
C LEU A 197 41.34 42.04 -62.50
N PHE A 198 41.34 40.71 -62.66
CA PHE A 198 42.51 39.95 -63.11
C PHE A 198 42.59 39.75 -64.62
N ARG A 199 41.48 39.85 -65.36
CA ARG A 199 41.47 39.68 -66.83
C ARG A 199 41.91 40.95 -67.59
N ASN A 200 41.71 42.13 -67.01
CA ASN A 200 42.05 43.42 -67.64
C ASN A 200 43.54 43.82 -67.48
N ALA A 201 44.24 43.24 -66.52
CA ALA A 201 45.66 43.50 -66.28
C ALA A 201 46.59 42.64 -67.15
N MET A 202 46.12 41.49 -67.64
CA MET A 202 46.94 40.57 -68.44
C MET A 202 46.84 40.83 -69.95
N GLN A 203 45.83 41.56 -70.42
CA GLN A 203 45.67 41.93 -71.84
C GLN A 203 46.45 43.18 -72.26
N ASN A 204 46.99 43.95 -71.31
CA ASN A 204 47.79 45.16 -71.58
C ASN A 204 49.32 44.94 -71.58
N LEU A 205 49.79 43.71 -71.33
CA LEU A 205 51.21 43.36 -71.37
C LEU A 205 51.64 42.61 -72.65
N ASP A 206 50.72 41.93 -73.34
CA ASP A 206 51.02 41.28 -74.63
C ASP A 206 51.07 42.25 -75.82
N SER A 207 50.43 43.42 -75.73
CA SER A 207 50.48 44.45 -76.78
C SER A 207 51.68 45.43 -76.67
N ALA A 208 52.56 45.25 -75.68
CA ALA A 208 53.73 46.11 -75.45
C ALA A 208 55.08 45.44 -75.76
N THR A 209 55.09 44.16 -76.13
CA THR A 209 56.30 43.38 -76.41
C THR A 209 56.45 42.96 -77.88
N GLU A 210 55.44 43.15 -78.73
CA GLU A 210 55.52 42.94 -80.19
C GLU A 210 55.90 44.21 -81.00
N GLY A 211 56.35 45.28 -80.33
CA GLY A 211 56.63 46.59 -80.94
C GLY A 211 58.09 47.01 -81.07
N MET A 212 59.06 46.13 -80.82
CA MET A 212 60.49 46.53 -80.77
C MET A 212 61.44 45.46 -81.37
N ASP A 213 61.17 44.99 -82.58
CA ASP A 213 62.09 44.10 -83.33
C ASP A 213 62.20 44.43 -84.84
N VAL A 214 62.11 45.72 -85.22
CA VAL A 214 62.30 46.17 -86.62
C VAL A 214 63.05 47.51 -86.72
N THR A 215 64.16 47.68 -85.99
CA THR A 215 65.05 48.87 -86.16
C THR A 215 66.53 48.55 -86.09
N ILE A 216 66.95 47.37 -86.57
CA ILE A 216 68.36 47.03 -86.81
C ILE A 216 68.49 46.36 -88.19
N ALA A 217 68.13 47.06 -89.27
CA ALA A 217 68.27 46.51 -90.63
C ALA A 217 68.42 47.54 -91.76
N SER A 218 68.76 48.80 -91.50
CA SER A 218 68.99 49.75 -92.58
C SER A 218 69.94 50.88 -92.17
N HIS A 219 71.24 50.65 -92.32
CA HIS A 219 72.25 51.65 -92.73
C HIS A 219 73.62 50.95 -92.76
N SER A 220 73.82 50.09 -93.76
CA SER A 220 75.15 49.76 -94.26
C SER A 220 75.31 50.36 -95.65
N GLU A 221 76.53 50.85 -95.90
CA GLU A 221 77.11 51.16 -97.21
C GLU A 221 76.84 52.58 -97.75
N HIS A 222 77.81 53.47 -97.60
CA HIS A 222 78.65 53.99 -98.70
C HIS A 222 79.46 55.21 -98.22
N SER A 223 80.76 55.03 -97.98
CA SER A 223 81.83 55.87 -98.55
C SER A 223 83.17 55.46 -97.94
N ASN A 224 83.90 54.72 -98.76
CA ASN A 224 85.33 54.53 -98.70
C ASN A 224 85.99 55.79 -99.29
N ASP A 225 87.02 56.32 -98.63
CA ASP A 225 88.31 56.78 -99.21
C ASP A 225 88.96 57.90 -98.35
N GLY A 226 90.29 57.87 -98.21
CA GLY A 226 91.05 59.02 -97.68
C GLY A 226 92.05 58.78 -96.55
N ILE A 227 93.08 57.97 -96.81
CA ILE A 227 94.51 58.33 -96.64
C ILE A 227 95.00 58.82 -95.24
N LEU A 228 95.81 57.95 -94.62
CA LEU A 228 97.06 58.20 -93.86
C LEU A 228 97.05 59.27 -92.74
N ASN A 229 96.94 58.83 -91.47
CA ASN A 229 97.97 59.03 -90.45
C ASN A 229 97.54 58.45 -89.08
N ASN A 230 98.54 58.14 -88.25
CA ASN A 230 98.48 58.00 -86.79
C ASN A 230 98.43 56.56 -86.21
N SER A 231 99.58 55.89 -86.24
CA SER A 231 99.87 54.61 -85.57
C SER A 231 99.85 54.66 -84.03
N MET A 232 99.24 55.67 -83.42
CA MET A 232 99.18 55.87 -81.96
C MET A 232 97.75 55.75 -81.38
N ASN A 233 96.70 55.80 -82.22
CA ASN A 233 95.30 55.61 -81.80
C ASN A 233 94.82 54.15 -81.82
N ASP A 234 95.45 53.25 -82.57
CA ASP A 234 94.98 51.86 -82.73
C ASP A 234 95.22 51.01 -81.45
N SER A 235 96.23 51.36 -80.64
CA SER A 235 96.51 50.68 -79.35
C SER A 235 95.46 50.99 -78.29
N ALA A 236 95.02 52.26 -78.18
CA ALA A 236 94.00 52.68 -77.23
C ALA A 236 92.62 52.12 -77.60
N LEU A 237 92.26 52.20 -78.89
CA LEU A 237 91.00 51.65 -79.41
C LEU A 237 90.96 50.11 -79.33
N ARG A 238 92.10 49.42 -79.46
CA ARG A 238 92.19 47.96 -79.23
C ARG A 238 91.93 47.61 -77.77
N LYS A 239 92.55 48.33 -76.82
CA LYS A 239 92.32 48.11 -75.38
C LYS A 239 90.88 48.40 -74.98
N GLU A 240 90.27 49.45 -75.50
CA GLU A 240 88.86 49.77 -75.26
C GLU A 240 87.93 48.71 -75.87
N ARG A 241 88.22 48.25 -77.09
CA ARG A 241 87.50 47.13 -77.73
C ARG A 241 87.62 45.84 -76.91
N ASP A 242 88.80 45.52 -76.43
CA ASP A 242 89.04 44.30 -75.65
C ASP A 242 88.38 44.39 -74.26
N ALA A 243 88.37 45.58 -73.63
CA ALA A 243 87.63 45.84 -72.40
C ALA A 243 86.11 45.74 -72.60
N LEU A 244 85.57 46.29 -73.70
CA LEU A 244 84.15 46.17 -74.04
C LEU A 244 83.76 44.72 -74.36
N LYS A 245 84.62 43.95 -75.02
CA LYS A 245 84.41 42.51 -75.25
C LYS A 245 84.42 41.72 -73.93
N ALA A 246 85.31 42.05 -73.00
CA ALA A 246 85.34 41.44 -71.68
C ALA A 246 84.07 41.76 -70.88
N ALA A 247 83.64 43.02 -70.86
CA ALA A 247 82.39 43.44 -70.22
C ALA A 247 81.16 42.78 -70.85
N LEU A 248 81.13 42.63 -72.18
CA LEU A 248 80.07 41.92 -72.89
C LEU A 248 80.05 40.43 -72.55
N ALA A 249 81.22 39.79 -72.41
CA ALA A 249 81.32 38.40 -72.02
C ALA A 249 80.86 38.18 -70.57
N GLU A 250 81.18 39.12 -69.67
CA GLU A 250 80.72 39.12 -68.28
C GLU A 250 79.21 39.33 -68.18
N ALA A 251 78.65 40.33 -68.87
CA ALA A 251 77.20 40.56 -68.93
C ALA A 251 76.44 39.36 -69.53
N LYS A 252 77.00 38.66 -70.53
CA LYS A 252 76.42 37.43 -71.06
C LYS A 252 76.45 36.28 -70.06
N ARG A 253 77.51 36.19 -69.25
CA ARG A 253 77.62 35.19 -68.18
C ARG A 253 76.63 35.49 -67.06
N GLU A 254 76.50 36.74 -66.65
CA GLU A 254 75.51 37.17 -65.65
C GLU A 254 74.08 36.93 -66.15
N LEU A 255 73.77 37.27 -67.40
CA LEU A 255 72.47 36.98 -68.01
C LEU A 255 72.17 35.48 -68.04
N ALA A 256 73.17 34.65 -68.37
CA ALA A 256 73.01 33.19 -68.33
C ALA A 256 72.71 32.70 -66.90
N THR A 257 73.39 33.24 -65.88
CA THR A 257 73.13 32.89 -64.48
C THR A 257 71.77 33.39 -63.98
N GLN A 258 71.32 34.57 -64.42
CA GLN A 258 69.99 35.07 -64.10
C GLN A 258 68.91 34.22 -64.76
N LYS A 259 69.13 33.77 -66.00
CA LYS A 259 68.21 32.88 -66.72
C LYS A 259 68.07 31.53 -66.01
N THR A 260 69.18 30.91 -65.62
CA THR A 260 69.12 29.65 -64.85
C THR A 260 68.44 29.83 -63.51
N ASN A 261 68.71 30.93 -62.79
CA ASN A 261 68.06 31.20 -61.51
C ASN A 261 66.55 31.47 -61.65
N ALA A 262 66.14 32.12 -62.73
CA ALA A 262 64.73 32.35 -63.05
C ALA A 262 64.01 31.05 -63.42
N GLU A 263 64.67 30.16 -64.18
CA GLU A 263 64.15 28.83 -64.51
C GLU A 263 63.98 27.98 -63.23
N THR A 264 64.97 27.94 -62.33
CA THR A 264 64.84 27.21 -61.05
C THR A 264 63.76 27.81 -60.14
N ALA A 265 63.62 29.14 -60.10
CA ALA A 265 62.58 29.79 -59.31
C ALA A 265 61.17 29.52 -59.88
N ALA A 266 61.04 29.39 -61.21
CA ALA A 266 59.80 29.01 -61.86
C ALA A 266 59.42 27.56 -61.55
N GLU A 267 60.37 26.62 -61.60
CA GLU A 267 60.15 25.22 -61.22
C GLU A 267 59.76 25.09 -59.73
N ASP A 268 60.43 25.82 -58.82
CA ASP A 268 60.08 25.85 -57.40
C ASP A 268 58.67 26.47 -57.18
N ALA A 269 58.30 27.50 -57.94
CA ALA A 269 56.96 28.07 -57.90
C ALA A 269 55.88 27.09 -58.41
N GLU A 270 56.17 26.32 -59.47
CA GLU A 270 55.25 25.31 -59.99
C GLU A 270 55.07 24.14 -59.02
N THR A 271 56.15 23.66 -58.41
CA THR A 271 56.09 22.58 -57.41
C THR A 271 55.38 23.00 -56.12
N THR A 272 55.51 24.26 -55.70
CA THR A 272 54.73 24.80 -54.57
C THR A 272 53.27 25.00 -54.93
N GLN A 273 52.96 25.47 -56.15
CA GLN A 273 51.59 25.63 -56.61
C GLN A 273 50.85 24.29 -56.74
N THR A 274 51.52 23.23 -57.21
CA THR A 274 50.94 21.87 -57.29
C THR A 274 50.67 21.29 -55.90
N LYS A 275 51.57 21.47 -54.93
CA LYS A 275 51.34 21.07 -53.53
C LYS A 275 50.17 21.81 -52.90
N LEU A 276 50.07 23.13 -53.14
CA LEU A 276 48.94 23.93 -52.65
C LEU A 276 47.61 23.47 -53.26
N ARG A 277 47.58 23.16 -54.56
CA ARG A 277 46.38 22.58 -55.20
C ARG A 277 46.00 21.23 -54.59
N ALA A 278 46.96 20.33 -54.38
CA ALA A 278 46.69 19.03 -53.77
C ALA A 278 46.13 19.16 -52.34
N LEU A 279 46.68 20.08 -51.54
CA LEU A 279 46.17 20.36 -50.20
C LEU A 279 44.78 21.00 -50.23
N ALA A 280 44.51 21.91 -51.17
CA ALA A 280 43.18 22.48 -51.35
C ALA A 280 42.14 21.40 -51.71
N THR A 281 42.50 20.44 -52.57
CA THR A 281 41.64 19.31 -52.91
C THR A 281 41.39 18.37 -51.73
N ASP A 282 42.42 18.00 -50.94
CA ASP A 282 42.26 17.19 -49.72
C ASP A 282 41.36 17.87 -48.68
N LEU A 283 41.53 19.19 -48.49
CA LEU A 283 40.66 19.96 -47.60
C LEU A 283 39.21 20.03 -48.10
N GLN A 284 39.01 20.14 -49.41
CA GLN A 284 37.67 20.13 -50.00
C GLN A 284 36.99 18.76 -49.82
N GLU A 285 37.70 17.66 -50.06
CA GLU A 285 37.18 16.30 -49.86
C GLU A 285 36.80 16.06 -48.39
N ARG A 286 37.63 16.49 -47.44
CA ARG A 286 37.31 16.41 -46.01
C ARG A 286 36.11 17.26 -45.62
N LEU A 287 35.94 18.44 -46.21
CA LEU A 287 34.77 19.28 -45.96
C LEU A 287 33.50 18.61 -46.49
N GLU A 288 33.55 18.01 -47.68
CA GLU A 288 32.42 17.26 -48.24
C GLU A 288 32.07 16.03 -47.40
N GLU A 289 33.07 15.27 -46.91
CA GLU A 289 32.85 14.14 -46.02
C GLU A 289 32.23 14.58 -44.69
N ARG A 290 32.72 15.67 -44.09
CA ARG A 290 32.14 16.23 -42.85
C ARG A 290 30.73 16.75 -43.05
N GLN A 291 30.45 17.38 -44.20
CA GLN A 291 29.09 17.82 -44.53
C GLN A 291 28.15 16.62 -44.68
N LYS A 292 28.62 15.52 -45.26
CA LYS A 292 27.85 14.28 -45.37
C LYS A 292 27.58 13.66 -44.01
N GLU A 293 28.60 13.54 -43.15
CA GLU A 293 28.43 13.05 -41.76
C GLU A 293 27.42 13.91 -40.98
N LEU A 294 27.49 15.23 -41.15
CA LEU A 294 26.56 16.16 -40.51
C LEU A 294 25.12 15.95 -41.00
N ASN A 295 24.93 15.76 -42.31
CA ASN A 295 23.61 15.50 -42.91
C ASN A 295 23.04 14.16 -42.43
N ASP A 296 23.84 13.09 -42.43
CA ASP A 296 23.44 11.76 -41.96
C ASP A 296 23.07 11.77 -40.46
N SER A 297 23.83 12.52 -39.66
CA SER A 297 23.53 12.73 -38.23
C SER A 297 22.22 13.51 -38.04
N THR A 298 22.01 14.57 -38.82
CA THR A 298 20.78 15.39 -38.80
C THR A 298 19.55 14.57 -39.19
N GLU A 299 19.65 13.72 -40.21
CA GLU A 299 18.56 12.83 -40.62
C GLU A 299 18.21 11.80 -39.52
N LYS A 300 19.23 11.20 -38.89
CA LYS A 300 19.02 10.30 -37.75
C LYS A 300 18.36 11.01 -36.58
N LEU A 301 18.80 12.22 -36.25
CA LEU A 301 18.20 13.04 -35.19
C LEU A 301 16.72 13.36 -35.48
N LEU A 302 16.38 13.72 -36.73
CA LEU A 302 14.99 13.93 -37.14
C LEU A 302 14.16 12.66 -37.04
N GLN A 303 14.73 11.51 -37.40
CA GLN A 303 14.04 10.23 -37.27
C GLN A 303 13.79 9.86 -35.80
N THR A 304 14.79 10.03 -34.92
CA THR A 304 14.64 9.80 -33.48
C THR A 304 13.65 10.76 -32.85
N GLN A 305 13.63 12.03 -33.28
CA GLN A 305 12.65 13.01 -32.81
C GLN A 305 11.23 12.58 -33.16
N ARG A 306 10.97 12.14 -34.40
CA ARG A 306 9.65 11.63 -34.79
C ARG A 306 9.21 10.42 -33.96
N THR A 307 10.13 9.50 -33.68
CA THR A 307 9.80 8.34 -32.84
C THR A 307 9.55 8.72 -31.38
N LEU A 308 10.20 9.79 -30.90
CA LEU A 308 9.96 10.35 -29.57
C LEU A 308 8.57 10.99 -29.52
N ASP A 309 8.23 11.85 -30.49
CA ASP A 309 6.91 12.49 -30.59
C ASP A 309 5.78 11.44 -30.66
N ASP A 310 5.97 10.35 -31.43
CA ASP A 310 5.02 9.23 -31.52
C ASP A 310 4.89 8.47 -30.18
N ALA A 311 5.97 8.36 -29.41
CA ALA A 311 5.97 7.72 -28.10
C ALA A 311 5.28 8.61 -27.06
N GLU A 312 5.54 9.92 -27.08
CA GLU A 312 4.87 10.92 -26.24
C GLU A 312 3.37 10.94 -26.50
N ALA A 313 2.93 10.90 -27.76
CA ALA A 313 1.51 10.80 -28.11
C ALA A 313 0.86 9.54 -27.52
N LYS A 314 1.53 8.38 -27.57
CA LYS A 314 1.03 7.13 -26.95
C LYS A 314 1.00 7.19 -25.43
N ILE A 315 1.97 7.84 -24.80
CA ILE A 315 1.99 8.05 -23.35
C ILE A 315 0.79 8.90 -22.95
N ASN A 316 0.49 9.97 -23.68
CA ASN A 316 -0.67 10.82 -23.43
C ASN A 316 -1.99 10.04 -23.58
N ASP A 317 -2.16 9.27 -24.65
CA ASP A 317 -3.33 8.40 -24.86
C ASP A 317 -3.50 7.35 -23.75
N LEU A 318 -2.41 6.76 -23.27
CA LEU A 318 -2.44 5.79 -22.16
C LEU A 318 -2.76 6.47 -20.83
N THR A 319 -2.27 7.69 -20.63
CA THR A 319 -2.53 8.49 -19.43
C THR A 319 -4.01 8.88 -19.36
N GLU A 320 -4.61 9.35 -20.46
CA GLU A 320 -6.05 9.65 -20.52
C GLU A 320 -6.90 8.39 -20.26
N LYS A 321 -6.52 7.26 -20.85
CA LYS A 321 -7.19 5.98 -20.57
C LYS A 321 -7.07 5.57 -19.10
N ASN A 322 -5.92 5.78 -18.48
CA ASN A 322 -5.73 5.41 -17.07
C ASN A 322 -6.65 6.25 -16.17
N VAL A 323 -6.74 7.56 -16.40
CA VAL A 323 -7.67 8.46 -15.70
C VAL A 323 -9.11 7.99 -15.87
N THR A 324 -9.52 7.64 -17.10
CA THR A 324 -10.90 7.16 -17.33
C THR A 324 -11.20 5.83 -16.62
N LEU A 325 -10.20 4.95 -16.49
CA LEU A 325 -10.33 3.68 -15.77
C LEU A 325 -10.40 3.90 -14.26
N GLU A 326 -9.68 4.88 -13.73
CA GLU A 326 -9.78 5.29 -12.32
C GLU A 326 -11.19 5.80 -12.00
N ASP A 327 -11.76 6.65 -12.85
CA ASP A 327 -13.15 7.13 -12.71
C ASP A 327 -14.16 5.96 -12.75
N GLU A 328 -13.99 5.01 -13.66
CA GLU A 328 -14.83 3.82 -13.75
C GLU A 328 -14.72 2.93 -12.49
N LEU A 329 -13.52 2.81 -11.93
CA LEU A 329 -13.24 2.05 -10.72
C LEU A 329 -13.92 2.71 -9.51
N ASP A 330 -13.89 4.04 -9.41
CA ASP A 330 -14.60 4.79 -8.38
C ASP A 330 -16.11 4.63 -8.46
N ILE A 331 -16.68 4.70 -9.68
CA ILE A 331 -18.10 4.43 -9.91
C ILE A 331 -18.45 2.99 -9.50
N ALA A 332 -17.62 2.02 -9.86
CA ALA A 332 -17.82 0.62 -9.50
C ALA A 332 -17.77 0.40 -7.98
N ASN A 333 -16.81 1.02 -7.29
CA ASN A 333 -16.69 1.00 -5.84
C ASN A 333 -17.90 1.64 -5.15
N ALA A 334 -18.37 2.78 -5.63
CA ALA A 334 -19.58 3.42 -5.12
C ALA A 334 -20.82 2.52 -5.27
N LYS A 335 -20.98 1.88 -6.44
CA LYS A 335 -22.05 0.89 -6.68
C LYS A 335 -21.92 -0.33 -5.75
N ALA A 336 -20.72 -0.84 -5.53
CA ALA A 336 -20.48 -1.95 -4.62
C ALA A 336 -20.84 -1.59 -3.16
N GLN A 337 -20.54 -0.37 -2.72
CA GLN A 337 -20.95 0.11 -1.39
C GLN A 337 -22.48 0.26 -1.28
N GLN A 338 -23.16 0.76 -2.31
CA GLN A 338 -24.63 0.82 -2.34
C GLN A 338 -25.24 -0.58 -2.27
N LEU A 339 -24.66 -1.55 -2.99
CA LEU A 339 -25.11 -2.93 -2.99
C LEU A 339 -24.94 -3.58 -1.62
N LYS A 340 -23.80 -3.36 -0.93
CA LYS A 340 -23.61 -3.79 0.46
C LYS A 340 -24.66 -3.22 1.42
N LYS A 341 -25.04 -1.95 1.25
CA LYS A 341 -26.13 -1.34 2.05
C LYS A 341 -27.48 -1.99 1.76
N ALA A 342 -27.78 -2.26 0.49
CA ALA A 342 -29.00 -2.95 0.10
C ALA A 342 -29.03 -4.41 0.59
N GLU A 343 -27.91 -5.12 0.57
CA GLU A 343 -27.80 -6.46 1.15
C GLU A 343 -28.08 -6.45 2.66
N ALA A 344 -27.52 -5.48 3.39
CA ALA A 344 -27.77 -5.33 4.82
C ALA A 344 -29.25 -5.06 5.13
N THR A 345 -29.95 -4.25 4.32
CA THR A 345 -31.39 -4.03 4.50
C THR A 345 -32.20 -5.27 4.20
N VAL A 346 -31.84 -6.05 3.17
CA VAL A 346 -32.48 -7.34 2.87
C VAL A 346 -32.32 -8.32 4.02
N VAL A 347 -31.12 -8.43 4.61
CA VAL A 347 -30.88 -9.29 5.79
C VAL A 347 -31.74 -8.85 6.97
N ALA A 348 -31.85 -7.53 7.22
CA ALA A 348 -32.71 -6.99 8.27
C ALA A 348 -34.20 -7.32 8.04
N TYR A 349 -34.68 -7.20 6.80
CA TYR A 349 -36.06 -7.57 6.45
C TYR A 349 -36.31 -9.07 6.58
N ARG A 350 -35.34 -9.90 6.18
CA ARG A 350 -35.43 -11.36 6.36
C ARG A 350 -35.57 -11.75 7.83
N LYS A 351 -34.76 -11.15 8.71
CA LYS A 351 -34.86 -11.38 10.16
C LYS A 351 -36.23 -10.95 10.72
N LYS A 352 -36.80 -9.84 10.24
CA LYS A 352 -38.16 -9.42 10.61
C LYS A 352 -39.22 -10.42 10.13
N LEU A 353 -39.07 -10.97 8.92
CA LEU A 353 -39.98 -11.97 8.38
C LEU A 353 -39.92 -13.28 9.18
N GLU A 354 -38.71 -13.73 9.55
CA GLU A 354 -38.51 -14.89 10.43
C GLU A 354 -39.16 -14.65 11.81
N GLY A 355 -39.01 -13.45 12.37
CA GLY A 355 -39.71 -13.03 13.59
C GLY A 355 -41.23 -13.07 13.48
N ALA A 356 -41.78 -12.59 12.37
CA ALA A 356 -43.22 -12.67 12.10
C ALA A 356 -43.69 -14.12 11.92
N GLY A 357 -42.87 -14.98 11.30
CA GLY A 357 -43.12 -16.41 11.18
C GLY A 357 -43.23 -17.09 12.55
N MET A 358 -42.29 -16.80 13.47
CA MET A 358 -42.36 -17.29 14.85
C MET A 358 -43.62 -16.79 15.56
N MET A 359 -43.96 -15.50 15.40
CA MET A 359 -45.16 -14.92 16.01
C MET A 359 -46.43 -15.59 15.49
N ASN A 360 -46.54 -15.83 14.19
CA ASN A 360 -47.67 -16.57 13.61
C ASN A 360 -47.77 -18.00 14.13
N GLN A 361 -46.64 -18.67 14.35
CA GLN A 361 -46.64 -20.01 14.94
C GLN A 361 -47.13 -19.98 16.39
N THR A 362 -46.67 -19.02 17.20
CA THR A 362 -47.17 -18.84 18.57
C THR A 362 -48.66 -18.48 18.59
N LEU A 363 -49.13 -17.69 17.61
CA LEU A 363 -50.55 -17.36 17.47
C LEU A 363 -51.37 -18.62 17.17
N SER A 364 -50.91 -19.45 16.22
CA SER A 364 -51.57 -20.72 15.89
C SER A 364 -51.59 -21.69 17.08
N ASP A 365 -50.51 -21.77 17.86
CA ASP A 365 -50.46 -22.59 19.07
C ASP A 365 -51.45 -22.11 20.13
N LEU A 366 -51.58 -20.79 20.32
CA LEU A 366 -52.58 -20.19 21.23
C LEU A 366 -54.01 -20.41 20.73
N GLU A 367 -54.27 -20.28 19.44
CA GLU A 367 -55.56 -20.58 18.83
C GLU A 367 -55.93 -22.06 19.03
N ASN A 368 -54.97 -22.98 18.85
CA ASN A 368 -55.15 -24.40 19.11
C ASN A 368 -55.44 -24.70 20.60
N GLN A 369 -54.75 -24.00 21.52
CA GLN A 369 -55.04 -24.10 22.95
C GLN A 369 -56.44 -23.56 23.28
N SER A 370 -56.83 -22.42 22.69
CA SER A 370 -58.16 -21.85 22.84
C SER A 370 -59.25 -22.80 22.35
N ALA A 371 -59.05 -23.44 21.19
CA ALA A 371 -59.97 -24.45 20.66
C ALA A 371 -60.08 -25.69 21.57
N LYS A 372 -58.97 -26.12 22.18
CA LYS A 372 -58.98 -27.21 23.19
C LYS A 372 -59.78 -26.83 24.42
N TYR A 373 -59.55 -25.64 24.97
CA TYR A 373 -60.32 -25.15 26.12
C TYR A 373 -61.80 -25.02 25.79
N LEU A 374 -62.14 -24.52 24.60
CA LEU A 374 -63.52 -24.43 24.15
C LEU A 374 -64.18 -25.82 24.05
N SER A 375 -63.47 -26.81 23.50
CA SER A 375 -63.95 -28.19 23.41
C SER A 375 -64.17 -28.79 24.79
N GLN A 376 -63.25 -28.58 25.72
CA GLN A 376 -63.38 -29.02 27.12
C GLN A 376 -64.56 -28.34 27.83
N ILE A 377 -64.78 -27.04 27.58
CA ILE A 377 -65.94 -26.33 28.11
C ILE A 377 -67.23 -26.96 27.57
N VAL A 378 -67.31 -27.23 26.27
CA VAL A 378 -68.49 -27.87 25.65
C VAL A 378 -68.73 -29.28 26.22
N GLU A 379 -67.68 -30.08 26.41
CA GLU A 379 -67.78 -31.41 27.04
C GLU A 379 -68.31 -31.31 28.48
N LEU A 380 -67.75 -30.40 29.28
CA LEU A 380 -68.22 -30.14 30.65
C LEU A 380 -69.65 -29.61 30.68
N GLU A 381 -70.05 -28.76 29.73
CA GLU A 381 -71.43 -28.31 29.56
C GLU A 381 -72.37 -29.48 29.22
N MET A 382 -71.94 -30.42 28.38
CA MET A 382 -72.70 -31.64 28.08
C MET A 382 -72.82 -32.57 29.28
N GLU A 383 -71.76 -32.73 30.07
CA GLU A 383 -71.82 -33.48 31.33
C GLU A 383 -72.73 -32.80 32.35
N THR A 384 -72.66 -31.47 32.46
CA THR A 384 -73.54 -30.68 33.32
C THR A 384 -75.01 -30.84 32.92
N LYS A 385 -75.31 -30.93 31.61
CA LYS A 385 -76.66 -31.23 31.12
C LYS A 385 -77.16 -32.63 31.50
N LYS A 386 -76.28 -33.61 31.74
CA LYS A 386 -76.65 -34.96 32.19
C LYS A 386 -76.96 -35.03 33.69
N ILE A 387 -76.46 -34.09 34.49
CA ILE A 387 -76.70 -34.02 35.94
C ILE A 387 -78.20 -34.09 36.29
N PRO A 388 -79.11 -33.29 35.69
CA PRO A 388 -80.54 -33.36 36.04
C PRO A 388 -81.19 -34.71 35.71
N GLU A 389 -80.78 -35.38 34.63
CA GLU A 389 -81.27 -36.72 34.29
C GLU A 389 -80.79 -37.77 35.30
N LEU A 390 -79.51 -37.71 35.67
CA LEU A 390 -78.94 -38.58 36.71
C LEU A 390 -79.55 -38.30 38.08
N GLN A 391 -79.78 -37.02 38.43
CA GLN A 391 -80.49 -36.64 39.66
C GLN A 391 -81.91 -37.20 39.69
N LYS A 392 -82.64 -37.11 38.57
CA LYS A 392 -83.97 -37.73 38.46
C LYS A 392 -83.92 -39.24 38.68
N LEU A 393 -82.95 -39.93 38.08
CA LEU A 393 -82.77 -41.37 38.27
C LEU A 393 -82.40 -41.73 39.73
N VAL A 394 -81.57 -40.92 40.38
CA VAL A 394 -81.24 -41.07 41.80
C VAL A 394 -82.48 -40.84 42.67
N ASP A 395 -83.28 -39.81 42.39
CA ASP A 395 -84.52 -39.55 43.12
C ASP A 395 -85.55 -40.67 42.94
N ASP A 396 -85.69 -41.20 41.73
CA ASP A 396 -86.61 -42.30 41.42
C ASP A 396 -86.17 -43.61 42.10
N THR A 397 -84.88 -43.96 42.02
CA THR A 397 -84.35 -45.13 42.75
C THR A 397 -84.42 -44.97 44.27
N SER A 398 -84.24 -43.75 44.79
CA SER A 398 -84.44 -43.45 46.21
C SER A 398 -85.91 -43.61 46.63
N ARG A 399 -86.86 -43.17 45.80
CA ARG A 399 -88.30 -43.41 46.03
C ARG A 399 -88.63 -44.90 46.03
N GLU A 400 -88.12 -45.66 45.06
CA GLU A 400 -88.30 -47.11 45.00
C GLU A 400 -87.72 -47.82 46.22
N LEU A 401 -86.51 -47.42 46.65
CA LEU A 401 -85.87 -47.94 47.86
C LEU A 401 -86.71 -47.67 49.09
N HIS A 402 -87.21 -46.44 49.27
CA HIS A 402 -88.11 -46.10 50.37
C HIS A 402 -89.43 -46.87 50.34
N MET A 403 -90.00 -47.12 49.17
CA MET A 403 -91.18 -47.97 49.03
C MET A 403 -90.89 -49.41 49.45
N CYS A 404 -89.80 -49.99 48.95
CA CYS A 404 -89.38 -51.34 49.32
C CYS A 404 -89.04 -51.44 50.82
N GLU A 405 -88.43 -50.42 51.42
CA GLU A 405 -88.19 -50.36 52.87
C GLU A 405 -89.49 -50.32 53.66
N LYS A 406 -90.48 -49.54 53.22
CA LYS A 406 -91.80 -49.48 53.85
C LYS A 406 -92.51 -50.84 53.76
N GLU A 407 -92.45 -51.49 52.61
CA GLU A 407 -93.01 -52.84 52.43
C GLU A 407 -92.29 -53.88 53.28
N LYS A 408 -90.95 -53.83 53.35
CA LYS A 408 -90.14 -54.66 54.23
C LYS A 408 -90.54 -54.48 55.69
N ASN A 409 -90.70 -53.24 56.15
CA ASN A 409 -91.12 -52.95 57.53
C ASN A 409 -92.54 -53.45 57.81
N ALA A 410 -93.48 -53.25 56.87
CA ALA A 410 -94.84 -53.77 57.00
C ALA A 410 -94.87 -55.31 57.02
N MET A 411 -94.03 -55.98 56.24
CA MET A 411 -93.87 -57.44 56.28
C MET A 411 -93.20 -57.89 57.58
N ALA A 412 -92.21 -57.17 58.08
CA ALA A 412 -91.60 -57.43 59.37
C ALA A 412 -92.63 -57.34 60.51
N GLU A 413 -93.49 -56.31 60.51
CA GLU A 413 -94.60 -56.18 61.46
C GLU A 413 -95.61 -57.34 61.35
N LYS A 414 -95.94 -57.79 60.14
CA LYS A 414 -96.80 -58.98 59.95
C LYS A 414 -96.15 -60.25 60.50
N VAL A 415 -94.85 -60.43 60.28
CA VAL A 415 -94.10 -61.57 60.82
C VAL A 415 -94.05 -61.52 62.33
N THR A 416 -93.80 -60.37 62.96
CA THR A 416 -93.81 -60.25 64.43
C THR A 416 -95.21 -60.53 65.00
N ALA A 417 -96.27 -60.01 64.37
CA ALA A 417 -97.65 -60.31 64.76
C ALA A 417 -97.98 -61.80 64.66
N LYS A 418 -97.62 -62.45 63.54
CA LYS A 418 -97.83 -63.90 63.36
C LYS A 418 -96.99 -64.73 64.32
N THR A 419 -95.76 -64.30 64.62
CA THR A 419 -94.90 -64.97 65.61
C THR A 419 -95.51 -64.88 67.01
N ALA A 420 -96.10 -63.73 67.36
CA ALA A 420 -96.81 -63.55 68.62
C ALA A 420 -98.08 -64.42 68.70
N GLU A 421 -98.84 -64.54 67.61
CA GLU A 421 -100.01 -65.44 67.51
C GLU A 421 -99.59 -66.91 67.65
N VAL A 422 -98.51 -67.34 66.99
CA VAL A 422 -97.94 -68.69 67.16
C VAL A 422 -97.50 -68.91 68.62
N ALA A 423 -96.90 -67.92 69.26
CA ALA A 423 -96.52 -68.01 70.67
C ALA A 423 -97.75 -68.18 71.57
N GLN A 424 -98.85 -67.43 71.33
CA GLN A 424 -100.11 -67.58 72.05
C GLN A 424 -100.73 -68.96 71.86
N LEU A 425 -100.83 -69.43 70.61
CA LEU A 425 -101.34 -70.77 70.30
C LEU A 425 -100.48 -71.85 70.95
N LYS A 426 -99.16 -71.67 71.02
CA LYS A 426 -98.25 -72.59 71.71
C LYS A 426 -98.49 -72.60 73.22
N THR A 427 -98.73 -71.44 73.83
CA THR A 427 -99.11 -71.38 75.25
C THR A 427 -100.46 -72.03 75.52
N GLU A 428 -101.45 -71.81 74.65
CA GLU A 428 -102.78 -72.41 74.76
C GLU A 428 -102.75 -73.93 74.55
N LEU A 429 -101.95 -74.40 73.58
CA LEU A 429 -101.67 -75.83 73.39
C LEU A 429 -101.03 -76.44 74.63
N SER A 430 -100.06 -75.77 75.24
CA SER A 430 -99.43 -76.25 76.49
C SER A 430 -100.40 -76.30 77.67
N ALA A 431 -101.31 -75.31 77.77
CA ALA A 431 -102.36 -75.29 78.79
C ALA A 431 -103.37 -76.43 78.57
N SER A 432 -103.76 -76.67 77.32
CA SER A 432 -104.64 -77.78 76.94
C SER A 432 -103.98 -79.14 77.17
N MET A 433 -102.68 -79.30 76.86
CA MET A 433 -101.90 -80.50 77.19
C MET A 433 -101.83 -80.75 78.69
N ASN A 434 -101.63 -79.70 79.51
CA ASN A 434 -101.66 -79.84 80.96
C ASN A 434 -103.06 -80.23 81.47
N ALA A 435 -104.12 -79.66 80.91
CA ALA A 435 -105.49 -80.04 81.26
C ALA A 435 -105.79 -81.49 80.87
N LYS A 436 -105.33 -81.94 79.69
CA LYS A 436 -105.42 -83.34 79.26
C LYS A 436 -104.69 -84.27 80.24
N LYS A 437 -103.49 -83.90 80.68
CA LYS A 437 -102.73 -84.68 81.67
C LYS A 437 -103.48 -84.81 83.00
N MET A 438 -104.12 -83.75 83.50
CA MET A 438 -104.94 -83.83 84.71
C MET A 438 -106.16 -84.75 84.54
N MET A 439 -106.81 -84.74 83.37
CA MET A 439 -107.90 -85.67 83.08
C MET A 439 -107.41 -87.12 82.92
N GLU A 440 -106.23 -87.33 82.33
CA GLU A 440 -105.60 -88.65 82.26
C GLU A 440 -105.26 -89.19 83.66
N GLU A 441 -104.78 -88.32 84.57
CA GLU A 441 -104.56 -88.67 85.99
C GLU A 441 -105.87 -88.97 86.74
N GLU A 442 -106.98 -88.31 86.40
CA GLU A 442 -108.31 -88.58 86.96
C GLU A 442 -108.91 -89.90 86.45
N VAL A 443 -108.64 -90.28 85.20
CA VAL A 443 -108.97 -91.60 84.63
C VAL A 443 -108.10 -92.70 85.25
N GLN A 444 -106.86 -92.40 85.60
CA GLN A 444 -105.93 -93.34 86.24
C GLN A 444 -106.33 -93.64 87.69
N ASN A 445 -106.83 -92.65 88.44
CA ASN A 445 -107.33 -92.84 89.81
C ASN A 445 -108.63 -93.68 89.90
N LEU A 446 -109.38 -93.83 88.82
CA LEU A 446 -110.61 -94.64 88.77
C LEU A 446 -110.39 -96.06 88.22
N ARG A 447 -109.17 -96.43 87.79
CA ARG A 447 -108.85 -97.74 87.19
C ARG A 447 -107.96 -98.67 88.04
N SER A 448 -107.64 -98.34 89.29
CA SER A 448 -106.80 -99.20 90.13
C SER A 448 -107.30 -99.37 91.58
N LEU A 449 -108.53 -99.88 91.73
CA LEU A 449 -108.99 -100.62 92.92
C LEU A 449 -109.27 -102.08 92.53
N GLN A 450 -108.27 -102.80 92.02
CA GLN A 450 -108.26 -104.27 91.97
C GLN A 450 -106.85 -104.84 91.69
N ASP A 451 -106.45 -105.80 92.52
CA ASP A 451 -105.35 -106.78 92.45
C ASP A 451 -103.86 -106.39 92.58
N SER A 452 -103.36 -106.69 93.80
CA SER A 452 -102.28 -107.63 94.19
C SER A 452 -100.85 -107.59 93.62
N GLU A 453 -99.91 -107.50 94.59
CA GLU A 453 -98.61 -108.21 94.75
C GLU A 453 -97.33 -107.82 93.94
N HIS A 454 -96.36 -107.23 94.68
CA HIS A 454 -94.89 -107.47 94.81
C HIS A 454 -94.03 -108.07 93.65
N PRO A 455 -92.67 -107.95 93.68
CA PRO A 455 -91.75 -106.80 93.89
C PRO A 455 -90.54 -106.75 92.89
N ASP A 456 -89.66 -105.75 93.04
CA ASP A 456 -88.21 -105.69 92.68
C ASP A 456 -87.63 -105.56 91.23
N VAL A 457 -86.74 -104.56 91.09
CA VAL A 457 -85.40 -104.53 90.41
C VAL A 457 -85.22 -104.18 88.90
N GLU A 458 -84.44 -103.11 88.68
CA GLU A 458 -83.44 -102.75 87.63
C GLU A 458 -83.72 -102.57 86.11
N SER A 459 -83.10 -101.48 85.61
CA SER A 459 -82.26 -101.32 84.39
C SER A 459 -82.85 -100.92 83.02
N ASP A 460 -82.32 -99.78 82.55
CA ASP A 460 -81.74 -99.45 81.24
C ASP A 460 -82.44 -99.76 79.90
N LEU A 461 -82.59 -98.68 79.09
CA LEU A 461 -81.88 -98.38 77.83
C LEU A 461 -82.63 -97.21 77.14
N ASN A 462 -82.14 -95.97 77.09
CA ASN A 462 -80.98 -95.40 76.40
C ASN A 462 -81.20 -95.08 74.90
N ILE A 463 -80.59 -93.95 74.49
CA ILE A 463 -80.23 -93.47 73.14
C ILE A 463 -81.33 -92.71 72.37
N ALA A 464 -81.14 -91.51 71.84
CA ALA A 464 -80.11 -90.43 71.86
C ALA A 464 -80.76 -89.24 71.12
N GLY A 465 -80.41 -87.96 71.29
CA GLY A 465 -79.13 -87.38 71.65
C GLY A 465 -78.43 -86.84 70.40
N LEU A 466 -78.45 -85.51 70.24
CA LEU A 466 -77.44 -84.66 69.58
C LEU A 466 -77.83 -83.21 69.95
N SER A 467 -77.23 -82.40 70.83
CA SER A 467 -75.92 -82.29 71.51
C SER A 467 -74.71 -82.15 70.60
N LEU A 468 -74.14 -80.94 70.51
CA LEU A 468 -72.86 -80.55 71.15
C LEU A 468 -72.53 -79.10 70.72
N THR A 469 -71.90 -78.19 71.46
CA THR A 469 -71.58 -77.94 72.88
C THR A 469 -70.70 -76.67 72.91
N SER A 470 -70.64 -76.01 74.08
CA SER A 470 -69.43 -75.47 74.75
C SER A 470 -68.49 -74.53 73.99
N ALA A 471 -67.85 -73.54 74.56
CA ALA A 471 -67.78 -72.94 75.89
C ALA A 471 -66.80 -71.75 75.72
N GLN A 472 -66.63 -70.99 76.80
CA GLN A 472 -65.42 -70.18 77.07
C GLN A 472 -65.26 -68.86 76.28
N SER A 473 -65.68 -67.81 76.98
CA SER A 473 -64.83 -66.70 77.44
C SER A 473 -63.85 -66.02 76.48
N MET A 474 -63.97 -64.69 76.46
CA MET A 474 -62.93 -63.70 76.10
C MET A 474 -62.44 -63.70 74.65
N SER A 475 -63.31 -63.30 73.72
CA SER A 475 -62.89 -62.89 72.38
C SER A 475 -63.30 -61.45 71.97
N ASP A 476 -63.89 -60.66 72.87
CA ASP A 476 -64.30 -59.28 72.55
C ASP A 476 -63.19 -58.22 72.70
N VAL A 477 -61.99 -58.62 73.17
CA VAL A 477 -60.84 -57.71 73.31
C VAL A 477 -59.83 -57.88 72.17
N LYS A 478 -59.78 -59.03 71.49
CA LYS A 478 -58.84 -59.26 70.38
C LYS A 478 -59.35 -58.78 69.01
N GLU A 479 -60.66 -58.80 68.77
CA GLU A 479 -61.23 -58.27 67.52
C GLU A 479 -61.23 -56.73 67.51
N LYS A 480 -61.43 -56.10 68.68
CA LYS A 480 -61.34 -54.64 68.83
C LYS A 480 -59.91 -54.13 68.74
N ILE A 481 -58.92 -54.91 69.20
CA ILE A 481 -57.49 -54.60 69.03
C ILE A 481 -57.04 -54.79 67.57
N MET A 482 -57.48 -55.84 66.86
CA MET A 482 -57.14 -56.01 65.43
C MET A 482 -57.83 -54.98 64.52
N ARG A 483 -59.08 -54.58 64.80
CA ARG A 483 -59.73 -53.48 64.07
C ARG A 483 -59.08 -52.13 64.35
N LEU A 484 -58.70 -51.85 65.61
CA LEU A 484 -57.96 -50.62 65.96
C LEU A 484 -56.50 -50.62 65.50
N GLU A 485 -55.86 -51.78 65.30
CA GLU A 485 -54.54 -51.88 64.67
C GLU A 485 -54.60 -51.71 63.16
N ILE A 486 -55.64 -52.22 62.49
CA ILE A 486 -55.86 -52.00 61.06
C ILE A 486 -56.28 -50.54 60.80
N GLU A 487 -57.10 -49.95 61.67
CA GLU A 487 -57.48 -48.54 61.62
C GLU A 487 -56.30 -47.61 61.95
N ASN A 488 -55.46 -47.92 62.93
CA ASN A 488 -54.22 -47.17 63.20
C ASN A 488 -53.16 -47.33 62.10
N LYS A 489 -53.12 -48.47 61.40
CA LYS A 489 -52.19 -48.70 60.28
C LYS A 489 -52.67 -48.03 58.98
N SER A 490 -53.99 -47.94 58.79
CA SER A 490 -54.65 -47.16 57.73
C SER A 490 -54.52 -45.65 57.96
N LEU A 491 -54.71 -45.20 59.20
CA LEU A 491 -54.53 -43.80 59.60
C LEU A 491 -53.05 -43.39 59.61
N LYS A 492 -52.09 -44.25 59.99
CA LYS A 492 -50.66 -43.97 59.79
C LYS A 492 -50.28 -43.83 58.32
N LYS A 493 -50.87 -44.63 57.42
CA LYS A 493 -50.64 -44.52 55.97
C LYS A 493 -51.28 -43.26 55.37
N LYS A 494 -52.46 -42.86 55.84
CA LYS A 494 -53.10 -41.58 55.48
C LYS A 494 -52.35 -40.37 56.06
N LEU A 495 -51.82 -40.49 57.27
CA LEU A 495 -50.97 -39.46 57.89
C LEU A 495 -49.60 -39.37 57.22
N GLU A 496 -49.02 -40.47 56.70
CA GLU A 496 -47.80 -40.42 55.89
C GLU A 496 -48.03 -39.86 54.48
N SER A 497 -49.22 -40.05 53.89
CA SER A 497 -49.60 -39.42 52.62
C SER A 497 -50.08 -37.96 52.75
N GLU A 498 -50.59 -37.53 53.90
CA GLU A 498 -50.93 -36.13 54.18
C GLU A 498 -49.79 -35.34 54.85
N ALA A 499 -48.83 -36.01 55.50
CA ALA A 499 -47.58 -35.38 55.98
C ALA A 499 -46.56 -35.11 54.85
N SER A 500 -46.86 -35.53 53.62
CA SER A 500 -46.15 -35.12 52.41
C SER A 500 -46.83 -33.95 51.66
N ALA A 501 -47.94 -33.41 52.19
CA ALA A 501 -48.63 -32.23 51.65
C ALA A 501 -48.69 -31.03 52.63
N SER A 502 -48.12 -31.13 53.84
CA SER A 502 -48.00 -30.00 54.76
C SER A 502 -46.69 -30.06 55.55
N LYS A 503 -45.59 -30.00 54.82
CA LYS A 503 -44.37 -29.35 55.30
C LYS A 503 -44.15 -28.16 54.40
N VAL A 504 -44.32 -26.98 54.99
CA VAL A 504 -43.58 -25.78 54.63
C VAL A 504 -42.12 -26.20 54.46
N ALA A 505 -41.73 -26.38 53.21
CA ALA A 505 -40.36 -26.65 52.80
C ALA A 505 -39.79 -25.31 52.34
N PRO A 506 -38.80 -24.72 53.05
CA PRO A 506 -38.01 -23.62 52.51
C PRO A 506 -36.86 -24.18 51.64
N THR A 507 -37.09 -25.22 50.83
CA THR A 507 -35.99 -25.93 50.14
C THR A 507 -36.07 -25.94 48.61
N ALA A 508 -37.14 -25.41 48.02
CA ALA A 508 -37.12 -25.04 46.59
C ALA A 508 -36.47 -23.65 46.41
N ASP A 509 -36.74 -22.72 47.33
CA ASP A 509 -36.20 -21.36 47.30
C ASP A 509 -34.68 -21.34 47.55
N GLU A 510 -34.16 -22.11 48.51
CA GLU A 510 -32.72 -22.08 48.83
C GLU A 510 -31.81 -22.61 47.69
N SER A 511 -32.30 -23.53 46.86
CA SER A 511 -31.54 -24.04 45.70
C SER A 511 -31.55 -23.07 44.52
N VAL A 512 -32.69 -22.39 44.29
CA VAL A 512 -32.84 -21.36 43.26
C VAL A 512 -32.09 -20.09 43.69
N VAL A 513 -32.17 -19.71 44.96
CA VAL A 513 -31.41 -18.61 45.55
C VAL A 513 -29.91 -18.87 45.47
N LYS A 514 -29.42 -20.06 45.84
CA LYS A 514 -27.98 -20.40 45.67
C LYS A 514 -27.54 -20.41 44.21
N SER A 515 -28.40 -20.85 43.27
CA SER A 515 -28.11 -20.78 41.84
C SER A 515 -28.08 -19.34 41.32
N MET A 516 -28.98 -18.47 41.81
CA MET A 516 -29.00 -17.06 41.45
C MET A 516 -27.84 -16.29 42.09
N GLU A 517 -27.46 -16.61 43.34
CA GLU A 517 -26.28 -16.06 44.01
C GLU A 517 -24.99 -16.42 43.27
N ALA A 518 -24.85 -17.68 42.82
CA ALA A 518 -23.71 -18.10 42.02
C ALA A 518 -23.66 -17.40 40.65
N GLU A 519 -24.80 -17.19 39.98
CA GLU A 519 -24.84 -16.46 38.71
C GLU A 519 -24.59 -14.96 38.92
N ILE A 520 -25.05 -14.38 40.04
CA ILE A 520 -24.74 -12.99 40.42
C ILE A 520 -23.25 -12.82 40.68
N GLU A 521 -22.60 -13.73 41.41
CA GLU A 521 -21.14 -13.70 41.59
C GLU A 521 -20.40 -13.84 40.26
N ARG A 522 -20.87 -14.73 39.37
CA ARG A 522 -20.29 -14.91 38.03
C ARG A 522 -20.39 -13.63 37.19
N LEU A 523 -21.57 -13.02 37.16
CA LEU A 523 -21.81 -11.77 36.45
C LEU A 523 -21.05 -10.60 37.06
N GLN A 524 -20.91 -10.53 38.38
CA GLN A 524 -20.09 -9.52 39.06
C GLN A 524 -18.60 -9.67 38.75
N ALA A 525 -18.09 -10.91 38.71
CA ALA A 525 -16.71 -11.18 38.33
C ALA A 525 -16.44 -10.83 36.86
N GLU A 526 -17.40 -11.12 35.97
CA GLU A 526 -17.31 -10.78 34.55
C GLU A 526 -17.39 -9.26 34.32
N LEU A 527 -18.26 -8.55 35.06
CA LEU A 527 -18.36 -7.10 35.04
C LEU A 527 -17.05 -6.44 35.50
N LYS A 528 -16.47 -6.91 36.61
CA LYS A 528 -15.19 -6.41 37.13
C LYS A 528 -14.03 -6.65 36.15
N LYS A 529 -14.04 -7.79 35.43
CA LYS A 529 -13.07 -8.08 34.37
C LYS A 529 -13.23 -7.14 33.17
N LYS A 530 -14.48 -6.83 32.78
CA LYS A 530 -14.79 -5.87 31.70
C LYS A 530 -14.43 -4.44 32.08
N GLU A 531 -14.67 -4.03 33.32
CA GLU A 531 -14.26 -2.72 33.85
C GLU A 531 -12.73 -2.57 33.85
N ALA A 532 -11.99 -3.59 34.28
CA ALA A 532 -10.52 -3.59 34.23
C ALA A 532 -9.98 -3.53 32.79
N ALA A 533 -10.61 -4.25 31.85
CA ALA A 533 -10.26 -4.18 30.44
C ALA A 533 -10.55 -2.80 29.83
N SER A 534 -11.69 -2.19 30.20
CA SER A 534 -12.06 -0.84 29.77
C SER A 534 -11.10 0.22 30.32
N ALA A 535 -10.67 0.10 31.58
CA ALA A 535 -9.68 0.99 32.18
C ALA A 535 -8.31 0.89 31.48
N LYS A 536 -7.90 -0.33 31.12
CA LYS A 536 -6.67 -0.54 30.36
C LYS A 536 -6.74 0.07 28.96
N LEU A 537 -7.85 -0.15 28.24
CA LEU A 537 -8.07 0.45 26.92
C LEU A 537 -8.09 1.97 26.97
N ALA A 538 -8.68 2.58 28.01
CA ALA A 538 -8.64 4.02 28.21
C ALA A 538 -7.20 4.53 28.40
N SER A 539 -6.39 3.85 29.23
CA SER A 539 -4.98 4.22 29.43
C SER A 539 -4.15 4.09 28.15
N ASP A 540 -4.37 3.04 27.35
CA ASP A 540 -3.64 2.83 26.12
C ASP A 540 -4.06 3.84 25.03
N LYS A 541 -5.34 4.23 25.00
CA LYS A 541 -5.83 5.34 24.17
C LYS A 541 -5.13 6.66 24.51
N ASP A 542 -5.06 7.02 25.79
CA ASP A 542 -4.42 8.27 26.23
C ASP A 542 -2.93 8.32 25.87
N LYS A 543 -2.23 7.17 25.97
CA LYS A 543 -0.83 7.07 25.53
C LYS A 543 -0.68 7.23 24.02
N LEU A 544 -1.59 6.66 23.22
CA LEU A 544 -1.59 6.82 21.78
C LEU A 544 -1.86 8.28 21.36
N GLU A 545 -2.82 8.94 22.01
CA GLU A 545 -3.10 10.36 21.78
C GLU A 545 -1.92 11.25 22.16
N ALA A 546 -1.24 10.96 23.27
CA ALA A 546 -0.02 11.69 23.66
C ALA A 546 1.13 11.47 22.67
N TYR A 547 1.32 10.24 22.19
CA TYR A 547 2.35 9.91 21.21
C TYR A 547 2.10 10.61 19.87
N THR A 548 0.88 10.51 19.34
CA THR A 548 0.48 11.15 18.08
C THR A 548 0.60 12.67 18.15
N LYS A 549 0.16 13.29 19.25
CA LYS A 549 0.30 14.73 19.47
C LYS A 549 1.77 15.16 19.53
N LYS A 550 2.63 14.39 20.20
CA LYS A 550 4.08 14.68 20.28
C LYS A 550 4.76 14.54 18.91
N THR A 551 4.40 13.53 18.14
CA THR A 551 4.91 13.32 16.78
C THR A 551 4.47 14.45 15.86
N LEU A 552 3.19 14.82 15.88
CA LEU A 552 2.67 15.94 15.08
C LEU A 552 3.36 17.27 15.43
N SER A 553 3.58 17.54 16.73
CA SER A 553 4.29 18.75 17.17
C SER A 553 5.72 18.79 16.64
N LYS A 554 6.43 17.66 16.60
CA LYS A 554 7.79 17.58 16.03
C LYS A 554 7.79 17.82 14.52
N PHE A 555 6.80 17.30 13.80
CA PHE A 555 6.67 17.56 12.37
C PHE A 555 6.39 19.04 12.09
N GLN A 556 5.47 19.66 12.85
CA GLN A 556 5.19 21.09 12.74
C GLN A 556 6.43 21.95 13.00
N GLU A 557 7.23 21.60 14.01
CA GLU A 557 8.48 22.31 14.33
C GLU A 557 9.50 22.19 13.18
N LYS A 558 9.68 21.00 12.61
CA LYS A 558 10.55 20.79 11.44
C LYS A 558 10.10 21.60 10.22
N TYR A 559 8.80 21.58 9.90
CA TYR A 559 8.23 22.37 8.81
C TYR A 559 8.44 23.87 9.03
N LEU A 560 8.29 24.35 10.28
CA LEU A 560 8.50 25.76 10.60
C LEU A 560 9.97 26.17 10.39
N VAL A 561 10.93 25.32 10.78
CA VAL A 561 12.36 25.56 10.58
C VAL A 561 12.72 25.57 9.09
N ALA A 562 12.27 24.58 8.32
CA ALA A 562 12.50 24.51 6.87
C ALA A 562 11.93 25.73 6.14
N LEU A 563 10.74 26.19 6.55
CA LEU A 563 10.12 27.40 6.00
C LEU A 563 10.94 28.67 6.32
N GLN A 564 11.48 28.77 7.54
CA GLN A 564 12.37 29.88 7.92
C GLN A 564 13.66 29.86 7.12
N GLU A 565 14.23 28.69 6.87
CA GLU A 565 15.45 28.53 6.09
C GLU A 565 15.25 28.85 4.61
N CYS A 566 14.16 28.36 4.00
CA CYS A 566 13.79 28.74 2.64
C CYS A 566 13.63 30.26 2.51
N LYS A 567 12.96 30.89 3.49
CA LYS A 567 12.81 32.35 3.52
C LYS A 567 14.16 33.08 3.65
N ALA A 568 15.10 32.53 4.41
CA ALA A 568 16.46 33.07 4.54
C ALA A 568 17.24 32.93 3.23
N LYS A 569 17.20 31.76 2.58
CA LYS A 569 17.83 31.52 1.26
C LYS A 569 17.25 32.46 0.20
N LEU A 570 15.93 32.65 0.19
CA LEU A 570 15.26 33.55 -0.75
C LEU A 570 15.70 35.01 -0.55
N LYS A 571 15.85 35.44 0.71
CA LYS A 571 16.41 36.75 1.03
C LYS A 571 17.87 36.89 0.58
N GLU A 572 18.71 35.88 0.82
CA GLU A 572 20.11 35.90 0.37
C GLU A 572 20.24 35.97 -1.16
N LYS A 573 19.40 35.22 -1.89
CA LYS A 573 19.34 35.30 -3.36
C LYS A 573 18.91 36.69 -3.81
N HIS A 574 17.92 37.28 -3.16
CA HIS A 574 17.46 38.63 -3.47
C HIS A 574 18.57 39.67 -3.25
N ASP A 575 19.25 39.62 -2.10
CA ASP A 575 20.39 40.50 -1.79
C ASP A 575 21.53 40.33 -2.81
N LYS A 576 21.77 39.10 -3.28
CA LYS A 576 22.78 38.81 -4.31
C LYS A 576 22.39 39.33 -5.70
N ILE A 577 21.12 39.23 -6.07
CA ILE A 577 20.59 39.81 -7.31
C ILE A 577 20.78 41.33 -7.27
N GLU A 578 20.37 41.98 -6.17
CA GLU A 578 20.54 43.42 -5.99
C GLU A 578 22.01 43.85 -6.10
N ALA A 579 22.94 43.10 -5.50
CA ALA A 579 24.37 43.37 -5.61
C ALA A 579 24.90 43.22 -7.05
N LEU A 580 24.42 42.22 -7.80
CA LEU A 580 24.81 42.02 -9.21
C LEU A 580 24.23 43.10 -10.12
N GLU A 581 22.99 43.53 -9.89
CA GLU A 581 22.37 44.64 -10.61
C GLU A 581 23.14 45.94 -10.40
N LEU A 582 23.53 46.21 -9.15
CA LEU A 582 24.31 47.40 -8.80
C LEU A 582 25.71 47.37 -9.43
N ARG A 583 26.35 46.20 -9.47
CA ARG A 583 27.63 46.00 -10.18
C ARG A 583 27.48 46.18 -11.69
N SER A 584 26.46 45.59 -12.31
CA SER A 584 26.18 45.74 -13.74
C SER A 584 25.94 47.20 -14.12
N ALA A 585 25.19 47.94 -13.30
CA ALA A 585 24.98 49.37 -13.49
C ALA A 585 26.29 50.18 -13.41
N ALA A 586 27.17 49.86 -12.45
CA ALA A 586 28.47 50.49 -12.32
C ALA A 586 29.39 50.19 -13.52
N GLU A 587 29.38 48.96 -14.01
CA GLU A 587 30.19 48.52 -15.15
C GLU A 587 29.74 49.20 -16.45
N LYS A 588 28.42 49.28 -16.71
CA LYS A 588 27.87 50.07 -17.82
C LYS A 588 28.26 51.56 -17.73
N SER A 589 28.30 52.12 -16.52
CA SER A 589 28.73 53.51 -16.30
C SER A 589 30.22 53.71 -16.61
N ASN A 590 31.07 52.75 -16.23
CA ASN A 590 32.50 52.78 -16.55
C ASN A 590 32.76 52.59 -18.04
N GLN A 591 32.09 51.64 -18.69
CA GLN A 591 32.19 51.43 -20.14
C GLN A 591 31.87 52.72 -20.91
N LYS A 592 30.78 53.42 -20.55
CA LYS A 592 30.43 54.72 -21.14
C LYS A 592 31.51 55.80 -20.90
N LYS A 593 32.26 55.74 -19.80
CA LYS A 593 33.38 56.67 -19.56
C LYS A 593 34.59 56.32 -20.42
N GLU A 594 34.90 55.04 -20.55
CA GLU A 594 36.00 54.55 -21.41
C GLU A 594 35.74 54.86 -22.88
N GLU A 595 34.53 54.61 -23.37
CA GLU A 595 34.11 54.97 -24.74
C GLU A 595 34.30 56.46 -25.03
N LYS A 596 33.93 57.33 -24.08
CA LYS A 596 34.15 58.78 -24.19
C LYS A 596 35.64 59.14 -24.21
N LEU A 597 36.44 58.49 -23.38
CA LEU A 597 37.89 58.72 -23.32
C LEU A 597 38.57 58.29 -24.62
N LEU A 598 38.26 57.09 -25.12
CA LEU A 598 38.78 56.57 -26.39
C LEU A 598 38.38 57.49 -27.55
N SER A 599 37.11 57.91 -27.60
CA SER A 599 36.62 58.85 -28.62
C SER A 599 37.40 60.16 -28.60
N SER A 600 37.67 60.72 -27.40
CA SER A 600 38.49 61.93 -27.24
C SER A 600 39.93 61.70 -27.72
N THR A 601 40.53 60.55 -27.37
CA THR A 601 41.92 60.22 -27.73
C THR A 601 42.09 60.02 -29.23
N ILE A 602 41.14 59.35 -29.87
CA ILE A 602 41.09 59.17 -31.33
C ILE A 602 40.97 60.53 -32.03
N TYR A 603 40.11 61.42 -31.52
CA TYR A 603 39.96 62.77 -32.06
C TYR A 603 41.26 63.57 -31.96
N GLU A 604 41.94 63.57 -30.81
CA GLU A 604 43.23 64.24 -30.61
C GLU A 604 44.33 63.69 -31.52
N LEU A 605 44.39 62.35 -31.69
CA LEU A 605 45.34 61.70 -32.59
C LEU A 605 45.09 62.10 -34.05
N GLY A 606 43.82 62.08 -34.47
CA GLY A 606 43.41 62.52 -35.81
C GLY A 606 43.81 63.98 -36.08
N LEU A 607 43.60 64.86 -35.10
CA LEU A 607 44.01 66.26 -35.18
C LEU A 607 45.53 66.41 -35.32
N SER A 608 46.29 65.63 -34.54
CA SER A 608 47.75 65.64 -34.55
C SER A 608 48.33 65.14 -35.89
N LEU A 609 47.77 64.05 -36.45
CA LEU A 609 48.15 63.53 -37.77
C LEU A 609 47.86 64.55 -38.88
N MET A 610 46.73 65.24 -38.80
CA MET A 610 46.37 66.29 -39.75
C MET A 610 47.35 67.47 -39.69
N GLN A 611 47.73 67.90 -38.48
CA GLN A 611 48.75 68.93 -38.29
C GLN A 611 50.13 68.50 -38.80
N GLN A 612 50.50 67.22 -38.64
CA GLN A 612 51.78 66.69 -39.13
C GLN A 612 51.84 66.63 -40.66
N LYS A 613 50.75 66.23 -41.31
CA LYS A 613 50.63 66.29 -42.78
C LYS A 613 50.74 67.72 -43.32
N LEU A 614 50.10 68.69 -42.65
CA LEU A 614 50.20 70.11 -43.01
C LEU A 614 51.62 70.65 -42.90
N LYS A 615 52.38 70.22 -41.88
CA LYS A 615 53.79 70.61 -41.72
C LYS A 615 54.74 69.93 -42.69
N GLY A 616 54.44 68.72 -43.17
CA GLY A 616 55.25 68.00 -44.16
C GLY A 616 55.00 68.43 -45.61
N ALA A 617 54.00 69.28 -45.87
CA ALA A 617 53.67 69.83 -47.18
C ALA A 617 54.23 71.25 -47.41
N GLN A 618 54.96 71.80 -46.45
CA GLN A 618 55.77 73.02 -46.55
C GLN A 618 57.24 72.65 -46.68
#